data_AF-A0A842QR91-F1
#
_entry.id   AF-A0A842QR91-F1
#
_cell.length_a   1.000
_cell.length_b   1.000
_cell.length_c   1.000
_cell.angle_alpha   90.00
_cell.angle_beta   90.00
_cell.angle_gamma   90.00
#
_symmetry.space_group_name_H-M   'P 1'
#
loop_
_entity.id
_entity.type
_entity.pdbx_description
1 polymer ?
#
loop_
_entity_poly.entity_id
_entity_poly.type
_entity_poly.pdbx_seq_one_letter_code
_entity_poly.pdbx_strand_id
1 'polypeptide(L)'
;MKCKALRNIPEIEIVGFKLDSVEADSEFTTFYWVARELARNGLIGYEDEILNNNEWTQIHFKERINPAGPPSPLPEEFYAKAYQSFTSGEDMDTVINLNRIRARYRDILESRINRITRYAAAEANSPTRVLQSEEISLYDNVHRIISEWRKKMRKIGNE
;
A
#
# COMPACT_ATOMS: atom_id res chain seq x y z
N MET A 1 1.39 13.04 -6.71
CA MET A 1 0.00 13.31 -6.32
C MET A 1 -0.46 14.59 -6.98
N LYS A 2 -1.58 14.58 -7.70
CA LYS A 2 -2.17 15.79 -8.29
C LYS A 2 -2.97 16.54 -7.24
N CYS A 3 -2.80 17.86 -7.18
CA CYS A 3 -3.41 18.72 -6.18
C CYS A 3 -3.96 19.97 -6.85
N LYS A 4 -5.03 20.53 -6.28
CA LYS A 4 -5.55 21.84 -6.67
C LYS A 4 -5.30 22.84 -5.54
N ALA A 5 -4.63 23.95 -5.83
CA ALA A 5 -4.41 25.01 -4.86
C ALA A 5 -5.73 25.74 -4.56
N LEU A 6 -6.08 25.88 -3.28
CA LEU A 6 -7.23 26.69 -2.83
C LEU A 6 -6.80 28.14 -2.55
N ARG A 7 -5.51 28.35 -2.28
CA ARG A 7 -4.89 29.63 -1.95
C ARG A 7 -3.53 29.73 -2.63
N ASN A 8 -3.00 30.94 -2.73
CA ASN A 8 -1.62 31.14 -3.18
C ASN A 8 -0.65 30.48 -2.19
N ILE A 9 0.21 29.62 -2.72
CA ILE A 9 1.26 28.93 -1.97
C ILE A 9 2.57 29.58 -2.35
N PRO A 10 3.31 30.18 -1.40
CA PRO A 10 4.62 30.75 -1.69
C PRO A 10 5.61 29.64 -2.09
N GLU A 11 6.75 30.04 -2.65
CA GLU A 11 7.86 29.10 -2.88
C GLU A 11 8.28 28.46 -1.54
N ILE A 12 8.40 27.12 -1.53
CA ILE A 12 8.83 26.34 -0.36
C ILE A 12 10.09 25.59 -0.75
N GLU A 13 11.19 25.87 -0.06
CA GLU A 13 12.44 25.15 -0.22
C GLU A 13 12.86 24.54 1.13
N ILE A 14 13.01 23.22 1.14
CA ILE A 14 13.57 22.46 2.26
C ILE A 14 14.64 21.49 1.73
N VAL A 15 15.41 20.90 2.65
CA VAL A 15 16.45 19.94 2.26
C VAL A 15 15.83 18.77 1.48
N GLY A 16 16.22 18.64 0.21
CA GLY A 16 15.76 17.56 -0.68
C GLY A 16 14.40 17.77 -1.32
N PHE A 17 13.76 18.94 -1.15
CA PHE A 17 12.48 19.25 -1.80
C PHE A 17 12.33 20.74 -2.07
N LYS A 18 11.90 21.08 -3.29
CA LYS A 18 11.54 22.44 -3.69
C LYS A 18 10.18 22.43 -4.37
N LEU A 19 9.30 23.34 -3.95
CA LEU A 19 8.02 23.64 -4.57
C LEU A 19 8.04 25.11 -4.99
N ASP A 20 7.91 25.36 -6.30
CA ASP A 20 7.77 26.72 -6.82
C ASP A 20 6.46 27.35 -6.34
N SER A 21 6.35 28.68 -6.40
CA SER A 21 5.12 29.37 -6.03
C SER A 21 3.94 28.88 -6.88
N VAL A 22 2.84 28.53 -6.22
CA VAL A 22 1.62 28.02 -6.85
C VAL A 22 0.50 29.03 -6.67
N GLU A 23 -0.11 29.48 -7.77
CA GLU A 23 -1.27 30.38 -7.72
C GLU A 23 -2.55 29.62 -7.30
N ALA A 24 -3.48 30.32 -6.65
CA ALA A 24 -4.79 29.77 -6.32
C ALA A 24 -5.52 29.25 -7.58
N ASP A 25 -6.31 28.20 -7.42
CA ASP A 25 -7.02 27.46 -8.47
C ASP A 25 -6.15 26.73 -9.51
N SER A 26 -4.82 26.80 -9.40
CA SER A 26 -3.94 26.04 -10.29
C SER A 26 -3.75 24.59 -9.84
N GLU A 27 -3.51 23.72 -10.81
CA GLU A 27 -3.15 22.31 -10.57
C GLU A 27 -1.64 22.14 -10.54
N PHE A 28 -1.16 21.32 -9.61
CA PHE A 28 0.26 20.97 -9.52
C PHE A 28 0.44 19.54 -9.02
N THR A 29 1.65 19.01 -9.18
CA THR A 29 1.99 17.66 -8.71
C THR A 29 3.08 17.75 -7.67
N THR A 30 2.88 17.09 -6.53
CA THR A 30 3.88 17.04 -5.45
C THR A 30 3.92 15.66 -4.79
N PHE A 31 4.85 15.46 -3.85
CA PHE A 31 4.91 14.29 -3.00
C PHE A 31 3.71 14.25 -2.05
N TYR A 32 3.24 13.04 -1.74
CA TYR A 32 2.09 12.84 -0.86
C TYR A 32 2.26 13.53 0.51
N TRP A 33 3.44 13.43 1.12
CA TRP A 33 3.69 14.03 2.42
C TRP A 33 3.58 15.56 2.39
N VAL A 34 3.96 16.19 1.28
CA VAL A 34 3.82 17.65 1.06
C VAL A 34 2.35 18.01 0.89
N ALA A 35 1.64 17.29 0.02
CA ALA A 35 0.22 17.51 -0.22
C ALA A 35 -0.60 17.41 1.08
N ARG A 36 -0.32 16.38 1.89
CA ARG A 36 -0.95 16.19 3.20
C ARG A 36 -0.75 17.40 4.10
N GLU A 37 0.48 17.91 4.20
CA GLU A 37 0.78 19.06 5.05
C GLU A 37 0.11 20.34 4.53
N LEU A 38 0.14 20.57 3.21
CA LEU A 38 -0.54 21.70 2.59
C LEU A 38 -2.06 21.66 2.81
N ALA A 39 -2.69 20.48 2.75
CA ALA A 39 -4.12 20.35 2.98
C ALA A 39 -4.51 20.51 4.45
N ARG A 40 -3.70 20.01 5.39
CA ARG A 40 -3.89 20.26 6.83
C ARG A 40 -3.90 21.75 7.15
N ASN A 41 -3.15 22.54 6.38
CA ASN A 41 -3.11 24.00 6.48
C ASN A 41 -4.16 24.71 5.60
N GLY A 42 -5.06 23.97 4.94
CA GLY A 42 -6.12 24.51 4.09
C GLY A 42 -5.63 25.23 2.82
N LEU A 43 -4.42 24.91 2.36
CA LEU A 43 -3.80 25.53 1.18
C LEU A 43 -4.18 24.83 -0.12
N ILE A 44 -4.48 23.53 -0.06
CA ILE A 44 -4.88 22.73 -1.21
C ILE A 44 -6.15 21.94 -0.92
N GLY A 45 -6.90 21.66 -1.98
CA GLY A 45 -7.92 20.63 -2.02
C GLY A 45 -7.33 19.42 -2.73
N TYR A 46 -7.49 18.25 -2.11
CA TYR A 46 -7.27 17.00 -2.80
C TYR A 46 -8.35 16.01 -2.33
N GLU A 47 -8.82 15.15 -3.24
CA GLU A 47 -9.60 13.98 -2.85
C GLU A 47 -8.63 13.03 -2.17
N ASP A 48 -8.77 12.85 -0.85
CA ASP A 48 -8.13 11.75 -0.13
C ASP A 48 -8.48 10.47 -0.91
N GLU A 49 -7.50 9.85 -1.58
CA GLU A 49 -7.66 8.54 -2.22
C GLU A 49 -7.66 7.44 -1.14
N ILE A 50 -8.49 7.62 -0.11
CA ILE A 50 -8.73 6.61 0.90
C ILE A 50 -9.62 5.52 0.34
N LEU A 51 -9.40 4.30 0.81
CA LEU A 51 -10.31 3.21 0.51
C LEU A 51 -11.63 3.43 1.24
N ASN A 52 -12.73 3.44 0.51
CA ASN A 52 -14.05 3.54 1.12
C ASN A 52 -14.44 2.22 1.83
N ASN A 53 -15.47 2.28 2.67
CA ASN A 53 -15.91 1.13 3.45
C ASN A 53 -16.31 -0.09 2.61
N ASN A 54 -16.84 0.13 1.40
CA ASN A 54 -17.24 -0.96 0.49
C ASN A 54 -16.00 -1.62 -0.12
N GLU A 55 -14.99 -0.85 -0.52
CA GLU A 55 -13.71 -1.37 -1.02
C GLU A 55 -13.02 -2.23 0.04
N TRP A 56 -12.90 -1.73 1.27
CA TRP A 56 -12.38 -2.52 2.40
C TRP A 56 -13.12 -3.84 2.59
N THR A 57 -14.45 -3.82 2.49
CA THR A 57 -15.28 -5.01 2.66
C THR A 57 -15.08 -6.01 1.52
N GLN A 58 -15.05 -5.53 0.27
CA GLN A 58 -14.84 -6.38 -0.90
C GLN A 58 -13.45 -7.02 -0.93
N ILE A 59 -12.41 -6.25 -0.59
CA ILE A 59 -11.03 -6.77 -0.52
C ILE A 59 -10.94 -7.83 0.57
N HIS A 60 -11.43 -7.54 1.78
CA HIS A 60 -11.44 -8.49 2.89
C HIS A 60 -12.21 -9.77 2.55
N PHE A 61 -13.36 -9.65 1.88
CA PHE A 61 -14.14 -10.81 1.44
C PHE A 61 -13.39 -11.68 0.41
N LYS A 62 -12.79 -11.06 -0.62
CA LYS A 62 -11.99 -11.77 -1.64
C LYS A 62 -10.78 -12.49 -1.03
N GLU A 63 -10.17 -11.91 -0.01
CA GLU A 63 -9.08 -12.56 0.73
C GLU A 63 -9.54 -13.74 1.59
N ARG A 64 -10.83 -13.82 1.94
CA ARG A 64 -11.35 -14.92 2.75
C ARG A 64 -11.97 -16.06 1.97
N ILE A 65 -12.51 -15.80 0.77
CA ILE A 65 -13.28 -16.82 0.04
C ILE A 65 -12.42 -17.95 -0.54
N ASN A 66 -11.16 -17.68 -0.88
CA ASN A 66 -10.25 -18.69 -1.43
C ASN A 66 -8.85 -18.60 -0.77
N PRO A 67 -8.72 -19.01 0.51
CA PRO A 67 -7.49 -18.82 1.27
C PRO A 67 -6.33 -19.71 0.79
N ALA A 68 -6.63 -20.81 0.10
CA ALA A 68 -5.64 -21.71 -0.50
C ALA A 68 -5.19 -21.26 -1.90
N GLY A 69 -6.02 -20.46 -2.58
CA GLY A 69 -5.78 -19.99 -3.95
C GLY A 69 -4.70 -18.92 -4.09
N PRO A 70 -4.47 -18.47 -5.35
CA PRO A 70 -3.58 -17.36 -5.65
C PRO A 70 -4.04 -16.07 -4.94
N PRO A 71 -3.12 -15.12 -4.63
CA PRO A 71 -3.53 -13.80 -4.17
C PRO A 71 -4.43 -13.14 -5.23
N SER A 72 -5.52 -12.51 -4.77
CA SER A 72 -6.38 -11.73 -5.66
C SER A 72 -5.63 -10.47 -6.12
N PRO A 73 -5.97 -9.85 -7.25
CA PRO A 73 -5.45 -8.52 -7.55
C PRO A 73 -5.98 -7.52 -6.50
N LEU A 74 -5.08 -6.69 -5.94
CA LEU A 74 -5.46 -5.52 -5.15
C LEU A 74 -5.77 -4.34 -6.06
N PRO A 75 -6.55 -3.36 -5.58
CA PRO A 75 -6.58 -2.04 -6.19
C PRO A 75 -5.17 -1.46 -6.29
N GLU A 76 -4.95 -0.63 -7.30
CA GLU A 76 -3.70 0.12 -7.47
C GLU A 76 -3.43 0.99 -6.23
N GLU A 77 -2.15 1.02 -5.82
CA GLU A 77 -1.68 1.75 -4.64
C GLU A 77 -2.36 1.35 -3.32
N PHE A 78 -2.91 0.13 -3.21
CA PHE A 78 -3.65 -0.33 -2.02
C PHE A 78 -2.94 -0.03 -0.70
N TYR A 79 -1.64 -0.29 -0.58
CA TYR A 79 -0.88 -0.06 0.65
C TYR A 79 -0.76 1.42 0.98
N ALA A 80 -0.56 2.28 -0.02
CA ALA A 80 -0.58 3.72 0.17
C ALA A 80 -1.98 4.17 0.63
N LYS A 81 -3.05 3.78 -0.05
CA LYS A 81 -4.43 4.12 0.32
C LYS A 81 -4.83 3.60 1.71
N ALA A 82 -4.33 2.42 2.09
CA ALA A 82 -4.49 1.86 3.43
C ALA A 82 -3.79 2.72 4.49
N TYR A 83 -2.53 3.11 4.24
CA TYR A 83 -1.80 4.01 5.11
C TYR A 83 -2.54 5.34 5.31
N GLN A 84 -3.02 5.95 4.21
CA GLN A 84 -3.82 7.18 4.25
C GLN A 84 -5.05 7.03 5.15
N SER A 85 -5.79 5.92 4.96
CA SER A 85 -7.00 5.59 5.74
C SER A 85 -6.74 5.55 7.26
N PHE A 86 -5.52 5.24 7.70
CA PHE A 86 -5.15 5.23 9.12
C PHE A 86 -4.71 6.59 9.66
N THR A 87 -4.30 7.51 8.79
CA THR A 87 -3.73 8.81 9.17
C THR A 87 -4.71 9.97 9.10
N SER A 88 -5.87 9.80 8.46
CA SER A 88 -6.90 10.83 8.31
C SER A 88 -8.00 10.81 9.41
N GLY A 89 -7.93 9.90 10.39
CA GLY A 89 -8.99 9.76 11.40
C GLY A 89 -8.68 10.41 12.75
N GLU A 90 -9.24 11.60 12.99
CA GLU A 90 -9.06 12.35 14.25
C GLU A 90 -10.31 12.38 15.18
N ASP A 91 -11.49 11.88 14.75
CA ASP A 91 -12.75 11.91 15.54
C ASP A 91 -13.16 10.59 16.22
N MET A 92 -13.98 10.64 17.28
CA MET A 92 -14.39 9.48 18.11
C MET A 92 -15.22 8.41 17.36
N ASP A 93 -16.18 8.80 16.51
CA ASP A 93 -16.88 7.87 15.60
C ASP A 93 -15.94 7.28 14.55
N THR A 94 -14.92 8.07 14.17
CA THR A 94 -13.84 7.63 13.30
C THR A 94 -12.95 6.60 14.01
N VAL A 95 -12.75 6.66 15.34
CA VAL A 95 -11.94 5.68 16.09
C VAL A 95 -12.52 4.25 16.01
N ILE A 96 -13.83 4.08 16.20
CA ILE A 96 -14.47 2.75 16.11
C ILE A 96 -14.35 2.21 14.69
N ASN A 97 -14.60 3.06 13.68
CA ASN A 97 -14.46 2.67 12.28
C ASN A 97 -13.00 2.36 11.92
N LEU A 98 -12.04 3.15 12.40
CA LEU A 98 -10.60 2.94 12.22
C LEU A 98 -10.14 1.62 12.81
N ASN A 99 -10.59 1.26 14.01
CA ASN A 99 -10.25 -0.02 14.63
C ASN A 99 -10.77 -1.20 13.79
N ARG A 100 -11.98 -1.09 13.25
CA ARG A 100 -12.54 -2.09 12.34
C ARG A 100 -11.74 -2.20 11.04
N ILE A 101 -11.33 -1.08 10.45
CA ILE A 101 -10.51 -1.04 9.24
C ILE A 101 -9.12 -1.65 9.52
N ARG A 102 -8.50 -1.30 10.64
CA ARG A 102 -7.21 -1.89 11.07
C ARG A 102 -7.30 -3.41 11.24
N ALA A 103 -8.39 -3.91 11.84
CA ALA A 103 -8.61 -5.35 11.96
C ALA A 103 -8.72 -6.02 10.59
N ARG A 104 -9.51 -5.46 9.66
CA ARG A 104 -9.61 -5.96 8.28
C ARG A 104 -8.27 -5.94 7.55
N TYR A 105 -7.50 -4.86 7.72
CA TYR A 105 -6.17 -4.74 7.12
C TYR A 105 -5.22 -5.80 7.64
N ARG A 106 -5.21 -6.08 8.95
CA ARG A 106 -4.42 -7.18 9.53
C ARG A 106 -4.81 -8.52 8.93
N ASP A 107 -6.11 -8.82 8.83
CA ASP A 107 -6.57 -10.08 8.21
C ASP A 107 -6.14 -10.20 6.74
N ILE A 108 -6.21 -9.09 5.98
CA ILE A 108 -5.73 -9.02 4.59
C ILE A 108 -4.23 -9.29 4.55
N LEU A 109 -3.44 -8.65 5.40
CA LEU A 109 -1.99 -8.86 5.48
C LEU A 109 -1.65 -10.32 5.78
N GLU A 110 -2.27 -10.94 6.79
CA GLU A 110 -2.02 -12.33 7.15
C GLU A 110 -2.41 -13.29 6.01
N SER A 111 -3.53 -13.06 5.34
CA SER A 111 -3.92 -13.81 4.14
C SER A 111 -2.83 -13.71 3.05
N ARG A 112 -2.39 -12.48 2.76
CA ARG A 112 -1.39 -12.19 1.73
C ARG A 112 -0.03 -12.80 2.03
N ILE A 113 0.48 -12.63 3.24
CA ILE A 113 1.77 -13.18 3.68
C ILE A 113 1.77 -14.70 3.48
N ASN A 114 0.71 -15.38 3.92
CA ASN A 114 0.58 -16.83 3.76
C ASN A 114 0.58 -17.26 2.29
N ARG A 115 -0.16 -16.56 1.43
CA ARG A 115 -0.21 -16.86 -0.02
C ARG A 115 1.13 -16.60 -0.70
N ILE A 116 1.75 -15.45 -0.43
CA ILE A 116 3.06 -15.07 -0.99
C ILE A 116 4.13 -16.06 -0.57
N THR A 117 4.12 -16.50 0.70
CA THR A 117 5.06 -17.51 1.18
C THR A 117 4.90 -18.83 0.43
N ARG A 118 3.67 -19.31 0.21
CA ARG A 118 3.42 -20.51 -0.60
C ARG A 118 3.86 -20.34 -2.06
N TYR A 119 3.60 -19.17 -2.64
CA TYR A 119 4.05 -18.80 -3.99
C TYR A 119 5.57 -18.82 -4.11
N ALA A 120 6.26 -18.18 -3.18
CA ALA A 120 7.71 -18.11 -3.13
C ALA A 120 8.34 -19.49 -2.88
N ALA A 121 7.66 -20.35 -2.13
CA ALA A 121 8.07 -21.72 -1.87
C ALA A 121 7.83 -22.67 -3.05
N ALA A 122 7.00 -22.31 -4.03
CA ALA A 122 6.77 -23.18 -5.18
C ALA A 122 8.06 -23.36 -6.00
N GLU A 123 8.29 -24.56 -6.55
CA GLU A 123 9.43 -24.81 -7.46
C GLU A 123 9.17 -24.28 -8.88
N ALA A 124 7.90 -24.16 -9.26
CA ALA A 124 7.50 -23.54 -10.52
C ALA A 124 7.47 -22.01 -10.39
N ASN A 125 7.81 -21.31 -11.47
CA ASN A 125 7.69 -19.86 -11.56
C ASN A 125 6.22 -19.46 -11.34
N SER A 126 5.96 -18.78 -10.23
CA SER A 126 4.63 -18.29 -9.91
C SER A 126 4.43 -16.89 -10.52
N PRO A 127 3.24 -16.59 -11.08
CA PRO A 127 2.99 -15.29 -11.69
C PRO A 127 2.95 -14.18 -10.63
N THR A 128 3.89 -13.25 -10.68
CA THR A 128 3.99 -12.10 -9.74
C THR A 128 3.21 -10.87 -10.18
N ARG A 129 2.60 -10.87 -11.38
CA ARG A 129 1.89 -9.70 -11.94
C ARG A 129 0.70 -9.20 -11.11
N VAL A 130 0.15 -10.05 -10.23
CA VAL A 130 -0.97 -9.71 -9.34
C VAL A 130 -0.50 -9.12 -8.00
N LEU A 131 0.80 -9.15 -7.72
CA LEU A 131 1.40 -8.63 -6.50
C LEU A 131 1.67 -7.12 -6.64
N GLN A 132 1.48 -6.39 -5.56
CA GLN A 132 1.93 -5.00 -5.45
C GLN A 132 3.47 -4.95 -5.27
N SER A 133 4.06 -3.77 -5.45
CA SER A 133 5.51 -3.58 -5.35
C SER A 133 6.10 -4.03 -4.01
N GLU A 134 5.36 -3.78 -2.93
CA GLU A 134 5.67 -4.18 -1.56
C GLU A 134 5.65 -5.70 -1.40
N GLU A 135 4.67 -6.36 -2.05
CA GLU A 135 4.50 -7.81 -2.03
C GLU A 135 5.55 -8.53 -2.88
N ILE A 136 5.98 -7.93 -4.00
CA ILE A 136 7.07 -8.44 -4.84
C ILE A 136 8.37 -8.47 -4.04
N SER A 137 8.65 -7.41 -3.28
CA SER A 137 9.83 -7.36 -2.41
C SER A 137 9.82 -8.46 -1.35
N LEU A 138 8.67 -8.81 -0.79
CA LEU A 138 8.52 -9.95 0.12
C LEU A 138 8.73 -11.29 -0.61
N TYR A 139 8.09 -11.47 -1.77
CA TYR A 139 8.21 -12.66 -2.60
C TYR A 139 9.67 -12.97 -2.95
N ASP A 140 10.41 -12.00 -3.46
CA ASP A 140 11.81 -12.17 -3.90
C ASP A 140 12.71 -12.59 -2.74
N ASN A 141 12.52 -11.98 -1.57
CA ASN A 141 13.28 -12.30 -0.37
C ASN A 141 13.03 -13.73 0.11
N VAL A 142 11.76 -14.13 0.22
CA VAL A 142 11.38 -15.48 0.66
C VAL A 142 11.83 -16.52 -0.36
N HIS A 143 11.61 -16.26 -1.65
CA HIS A 143 12.00 -17.17 -2.73
C HIS A 143 13.50 -17.42 -2.73
N ARG A 144 14.30 -16.36 -2.59
CA ARG A 144 15.77 -16.46 -2.47
C ARG A 144 16.19 -17.34 -1.30
N ILE A 145 15.62 -17.13 -0.10
CA ILE A 145 15.97 -17.93 1.10
C ILE A 145 15.68 -19.41 0.86
N ILE A 146 14.50 -19.73 0.31
CA ILE A 146 14.07 -21.12 0.07
C ILE A 146 14.92 -21.77 -1.03
N SER A 147 15.17 -21.06 -2.13
CA SER A 147 15.97 -21.57 -3.25
C SER A 147 17.41 -21.86 -2.83
N GLU A 148 18.03 -21.00 -2.02
CA GLU A 148 19.37 -21.25 -1.47
C GLU A 148 19.39 -22.45 -0.52
N TRP A 149 18.36 -22.61 0.32
CA TRP A 149 18.24 -23.78 1.18
C TRP A 149 18.12 -25.08 0.37
N ARG A 150 17.23 -25.11 -0.64
CA ARG A 150 17.07 -26.27 -1.54
C ARG A 150 18.38 -26.64 -2.24
N LYS A 151 19.12 -25.65 -2.73
CA LYS A 151 20.42 -25.86 -3.36
C LYS A 151 21.41 -26.52 -2.42
N LYS A 152 21.45 -26.12 -1.15
CA LYS A 152 22.29 -26.77 -0.13
C LYS A 152 21.86 -28.22 0.13
N MET A 153 20.57 -28.48 0.32
CA MET A 153 20.08 -29.84 0.57
C MET A 153 20.30 -30.79 -0.60
N ARG A 154 20.11 -30.32 -1.85
CA ARG A 154 20.38 -31.12 -3.06
C ARG A 154 21.85 -31.49 -3.21
N LYS A 155 22.78 -30.68 -2.71
CA LYS A 155 24.21 -31.04 -2.70
C LYS A 155 24.49 -32.20 -1.75
N ILE A 156 23.89 -32.19 -0.56
CA ILE A 156 24.05 -33.27 0.43
C ILE A 156 23.52 -34.61 -0.13
N GLY A 157 22.39 -34.60 -0.84
CA GLY A 157 21.80 -35.82 -1.38
C GLY A 157 22.46 -36.38 -2.65
N ASN A 158 23.42 -35.68 -3.23
CA ASN A 158 24.16 -36.10 -4.43
C ASN A 158 25.60 -36.56 -4.10
N GLU A 159 25.97 -36.59 -2.81
CA GLU A 159 27.15 -37.26 -2.26
C GLU A 159 26.76 -38.64 -1.72
#